data_AF-A0A2V2WXB7-F1
#
_entry.id   AF-A0A2V2WXB7-F1
#
_cell.length_a   1.000
_cell.length_b   1.000
_cell.length_c   1.000
_cell.angle_alpha   90.00
_cell.angle_beta   90.00
_cell.angle_gamma   90.00
#
_symmetry.space_group_name_H-M   'P 1'
#
loop_
_entity.id
_entity.type
_entity.pdbx_description
1 polymer ?
#
loop_
_entity_poly.entity_id
_entity_poly.type
_entity_poly.pdbx_seq_one_letter_code
_entity_poly.pdbx_strand_id
1 'polypeptide(L)'
;MGGTMFVIIYNASFVYAALADEEVDNAIKTLLTVLNGVGSAAGRLLMSYFEVWSQKRKAEDRVSIIVSVYFADVFVILSLVLFLVVPRAALPLPYLLAALGNGFSAASLVLVSRTVFAKDPAKHYNFLFLALVSSTIFLNRLLYCEWYTHEARRRGVDVCLDCACVQLPLLVMLGFNVTAFISNAYVHWERVKFNRQVLDERRRLFEEQQEGGDLWA
;
A
#
# COMPACT_ATOMS: atom_id res chain seq x y z
N MET A 1 -0.88 -5.33 0.12
CA MET A 1 -1.18 -3.97 0.60
C MET A 1 -2.67 -3.67 0.75
N GLY A 2 -3.42 -3.49 -0.34
CA GLY A 2 -4.76 -2.89 -0.28
C GLY A 2 -5.79 -3.63 0.60
N GLY A 3 -5.87 -4.96 0.53
CA GLY A 3 -6.81 -5.72 1.37
C GLY A 3 -6.52 -5.57 2.87
N THR A 4 -5.26 -5.65 3.30
CA THR A 4 -4.84 -5.47 4.71
C THR A 4 -5.25 -4.11 5.26
N MET A 5 -5.09 -3.08 4.45
CA MET A 5 -5.45 -1.72 4.80
C MET A 5 -6.95 -1.56 5.07
N PHE A 6 -7.78 -2.19 4.25
CA PHE A 6 -9.22 -2.23 4.49
C PHE A 6 -9.60 -2.99 5.75
N VAL A 7 -8.88 -4.07 6.10
CA VAL A 7 -9.10 -4.77 7.37
C VAL A 7 -8.90 -3.82 8.56
N ILE A 8 -7.77 -3.10 8.58
CA ILE A 8 -7.43 -2.17 9.68
C ILE A 8 -8.45 -1.03 9.74
N ILE A 9 -8.79 -0.41 8.60
CA ILE A 9 -9.64 0.78 8.57
C ILE A 9 -11.10 0.45 8.88
N TYR A 10 -11.67 -0.61 8.29
CA TYR A 10 -13.08 -0.95 8.49
C TYR A 10 -13.35 -1.61 9.84
N ASN A 11 -12.37 -2.32 10.40
CA ASN A 11 -12.51 -2.97 11.70
C ASN A 11 -11.76 -2.22 12.82
N ALA A 12 -11.46 -0.93 12.62
CA ALA A 12 -10.62 -0.16 13.52
C ALA A 12 -11.06 -0.23 14.98
N SER A 13 -12.38 -0.13 15.22
CA SER A 13 -12.94 -0.22 16.58
C SER A 13 -12.69 -1.59 17.20
N PHE A 14 -12.88 -2.69 16.46
CA PHE A 14 -12.70 -4.05 16.97
C PHE A 14 -11.23 -4.39 17.19
N VAL A 15 -10.36 -4.01 16.25
CA VAL A 15 -8.92 -4.20 16.37
C VAL A 15 -8.37 -3.36 17.53
N TYR A 16 -8.86 -2.12 17.71
CA TYR A 16 -8.48 -1.32 18.87
C TYR A 16 -8.97 -1.94 20.18
N ALA A 17 -10.23 -2.39 20.26
CA ALA A 17 -10.77 -3.04 21.47
C ALA A 17 -9.94 -4.27 21.86
N ALA A 18 -9.63 -5.12 20.89
CA ALA A 18 -8.86 -6.35 21.10
C ALA A 18 -7.40 -6.10 21.51
N LEU A 19 -6.82 -4.95 21.16
CA LEU A 19 -5.45 -4.59 21.56
C LEU A 19 -5.41 -3.78 22.86
N ALA A 20 -6.46 -3.01 23.13
CA ALA A 20 -6.63 -2.23 24.34
C ALA A 20 -7.19 -3.05 25.51
N ASP A 21 -7.76 -4.23 25.24
CA ASP A 21 -8.42 -5.10 26.23
C ASP A 21 -9.59 -4.40 26.96
N GLU A 22 -10.19 -3.42 26.29
CA GLU A 22 -11.24 -2.56 26.81
C GLU A 22 -12.25 -2.25 25.71
N GLU A 23 -13.50 -2.04 26.10
CA GLU A 23 -14.52 -1.58 25.16
C GLU A 23 -14.19 -0.18 24.64
N VAL A 24 -14.45 0.04 23.36
CA VAL A 24 -14.10 1.31 22.71
C VAL A 24 -15.22 2.33 22.90
N ASP A 25 -14.90 3.39 23.65
CA ASP A 25 -15.75 4.57 23.79
C ASP A 25 -16.01 5.28 22.46
N ASN A 26 -17.16 5.97 22.38
CA ASN A 26 -17.54 6.75 21.20
C ASN A 26 -16.51 7.85 20.86
N ALA A 27 -15.80 8.38 21.85
CA ALA A 27 -14.71 9.34 21.64
C ALA A 27 -13.56 8.73 20.83
N ILE A 28 -13.14 7.49 21.14
CA ILE A 28 -12.07 6.80 20.43
C ILE A 28 -12.53 6.39 19.02
N LYS A 29 -13.77 5.94 18.84
CA LYS A 29 -14.33 5.66 17.50
C LYS A 29 -14.31 6.90 16.61
N THR A 30 -14.67 8.05 17.18
CA THR A 30 -14.61 9.35 16.49
C THR A 30 -13.17 9.70 16.14
N LEU A 31 -12.24 9.57 17.10
CA LEU A 31 -10.82 9.82 16.88
C LEU A 31 -10.24 8.95 15.77
N LEU A 32 -10.52 7.65 15.75
CA LEU A 32 -10.05 6.72 14.71
C LEU A 32 -10.58 7.12 13.32
N THR A 33 -11.84 7.57 13.25
CA THR A 33 -12.44 8.05 12.01
C THR A 33 -11.77 9.34 11.51
N VAL A 34 -11.52 10.29 12.43
CA VAL A 34 -10.81 11.54 12.11
C VAL A 34 -9.38 11.26 11.67
N LEU A 35 -8.65 10.39 12.37
CA LEU A 35 -7.29 9.98 12.00
C LEU A 35 -7.26 9.33 10.62
N ASN A 36 -8.24 8.50 10.29
CA ASN A 36 -8.35 7.92 8.95
C ASN A 36 -8.56 8.99 7.88
N GLY A 37 -9.48 9.93 8.10
CA GLY A 37 -9.74 11.03 7.17
C GLY A 37 -8.53 11.94 6.96
N VAL A 38 -7.95 12.43 8.05
CA VAL A 38 -6.78 13.33 8.04
C VAL A 38 -5.54 12.61 7.51
N GLY A 39 -5.27 11.39 7.96
CA GLY A 39 -4.15 10.59 7.50
C GLY A 39 -4.26 10.28 6.00
N SER A 40 -5.44 9.90 5.51
CA SER A 40 -5.66 9.66 4.08
C SER A 40 -5.48 10.93 3.24
N ALA A 41 -5.99 12.08 3.71
CA ALA A 41 -5.78 13.36 3.02
C ALA A 41 -4.30 13.75 2.98
N ALA A 42 -3.59 13.65 4.11
CA ALA A 42 -2.17 13.93 4.20
C ALA A 42 -1.35 12.98 3.31
N GLY A 43 -1.67 11.69 3.28
CA GLY A 43 -1.00 10.71 2.42
C GLY A 43 -1.14 11.02 0.93
N ARG A 44 -2.32 11.50 0.50
CA ARG A 44 -2.55 11.95 -0.89
C ARG A 44 -1.72 13.18 -1.22
N LEU A 45 -1.68 14.18 -0.33
CA LEU A 45 -0.88 15.39 -0.52
C LEU A 45 0.63 15.07 -0.57
N LEU A 46 1.11 14.16 0.28
CA LEU A 46 2.48 13.67 0.25
C LEU A 46 2.81 13.01 -1.10
N MET A 47 1.90 12.22 -1.65
CA MET A 47 2.09 11.64 -2.99
C MET A 47 2.11 12.71 -4.09
N SER A 48 1.21 13.69 -4.05
CA SER A 48 1.21 14.80 -5.00
C SER A 48 2.49 15.64 -4.92
N TYR A 49 3.00 15.87 -3.71
CA TYR A 49 4.30 16.53 -3.52
C TYR A 49 5.44 15.69 -4.11
N PHE A 50 5.44 14.38 -3.84
CA PHE A 50 6.43 13.44 -4.39
C PHE A 50 6.41 13.42 -5.92
N GLU A 51 5.22 13.46 -6.53
CA GLU A 51 5.05 13.55 -7.98
C GLU A 51 5.71 14.83 -8.53
N VAL A 52 5.36 16.00 -8.00
CA VAL A 52 5.92 17.30 -8.44
C VAL A 52 7.44 17.33 -8.25
N TRP A 53 7.94 16.82 -7.12
CA TRP A 53 9.37 16.74 -6.86
C TRP A 53 10.10 15.83 -7.85
N SER A 54 9.52 14.66 -8.18
CA SER A 54 10.09 13.70 -9.13
C SER A 54 10.09 14.22 -10.57
N GLN A 55 9.03 14.94 -10.98
CA GLN A 55 8.86 15.44 -12.35
C GLN A 55 9.77 16.64 -12.69
N LYS A 56 10.23 17.41 -11.69
CA LYS A 56 11.15 18.53 -11.89
C LYS A 56 12.57 18.11 -12.30
N ARG A 57 12.92 16.82 -12.24
CA ARG A 57 14.23 16.30 -12.67
C ARG A 57 14.31 16.08 -14.19
N LYS A 58 15.53 16.17 -14.74
CA LYS A 58 15.83 15.87 -16.15
C LYS A 58 15.30 14.48 -16.51
N ALA A 59 14.81 14.30 -17.75
CA ALA A 59 14.13 13.08 -18.21
C ALA A 59 14.96 11.79 -17.98
N GLU A 60 16.28 11.91 -18.03
CA GLU A 60 17.25 10.82 -17.82
C GLU A 60 17.39 10.38 -16.36
N ASP A 61 17.02 11.23 -15.39
CA ASP A 61 17.19 11.01 -13.95
C ASP A 61 15.85 11.07 -13.19
N ARG A 62 14.74 10.91 -13.94
CA ARG A 62 13.39 10.85 -13.35
C ARG A 62 13.24 9.54 -12.58
N VAL A 63 13.10 9.68 -11.26
CA VAL A 63 12.72 8.57 -10.39
C VAL A 63 11.38 8.02 -10.90
N SER A 64 11.34 6.72 -11.21
CA SER A 64 10.13 6.08 -11.69
C SER A 64 9.03 6.23 -10.64
N ILE A 65 7.84 6.64 -11.06
CA ILE A 65 6.70 6.79 -10.15
C ILE A 65 6.33 5.47 -9.44
N ILE A 66 6.80 4.33 -9.96
CA ILE A 66 6.69 3.00 -9.33
C ILE A 66 7.36 2.96 -7.96
N VAL A 67 8.38 3.80 -7.72
CA VAL A 67 9.03 3.93 -6.41
C VAL A 67 8.03 4.37 -5.34
N SER A 68 6.97 5.09 -5.71
CA SER A 68 5.93 5.52 -4.77
C SER A 68 5.19 4.33 -4.15
N VAL A 69 5.00 3.23 -4.90
CA VAL A 69 4.32 2.03 -4.38
C VAL A 69 5.08 1.44 -3.19
N TYR A 70 6.41 1.51 -3.19
CA TYR A 70 7.24 1.06 -2.06
C TYR A 70 7.04 1.89 -0.81
N PHE A 71 6.95 3.21 -0.95
CA PHE A 71 6.69 4.07 0.20
C PHE A 71 5.35 3.70 0.85
N ALA A 72 4.34 3.44 0.02
CA ALA A 72 3.04 2.98 0.48
C ALA A 72 3.15 1.65 1.24
N ASP A 73 3.83 0.64 0.67
CA ASP A 73 4.05 -0.66 1.32
C ASP A 73 4.82 -0.53 2.64
N VAL A 74 5.86 0.31 2.70
CA VAL A 74 6.65 0.54 3.91
C VAL A 74 5.79 1.13 5.03
N PHE A 75 4.90 2.08 4.73
CA PHE A 75 3.98 2.63 5.74
C PHE A 75 3.06 1.55 6.33
N VAL A 76 2.60 0.60 5.51
CA VAL A 76 1.73 -0.49 5.96
C VAL A 76 2.48 -1.58 6.72
N ILE A 77 3.68 -1.93 6.28
CA ILE A 77 4.53 -2.86 7.03
C ILE A 77 4.88 -2.26 8.39
N LEU A 78 5.26 -0.98 8.41
CA LEU A 78 5.57 -0.27 9.65
C LEU A 78 4.36 -0.20 10.58
N SER A 79 3.16 0.10 10.05
CA SER A 79 1.95 0.12 10.88
C SER A 79 1.64 -1.26 11.47
N LEU A 80 1.75 -2.35 10.70
CA LEU A 80 1.56 -3.71 11.18
C LEU A 80 2.58 -4.11 12.26
N VAL A 81 3.85 -3.78 12.05
CA VAL A 81 4.90 -4.01 13.05
C VAL A 81 4.60 -3.23 14.33
N LEU A 82 4.19 -1.96 14.21
CA LEU A 82 3.79 -1.18 15.38
C LEU A 82 2.56 -1.77 16.07
N PHE A 83 1.55 -2.26 15.34
CA PHE A 83 0.40 -2.95 15.96
C PHE A 83 0.81 -4.19 16.77
N LEU A 84 1.90 -4.86 16.39
CA LEU A 84 2.41 -6.04 17.09
C LEU A 84 3.31 -5.72 18.29
N VAL A 85 3.95 -4.54 18.31
CA VAL A 85 4.99 -4.18 19.30
C VAL A 85 4.52 -3.13 20.31
N VAL A 86 3.59 -2.25 19.91
CA VAL A 86 3.26 -1.03 20.67
C VAL A 86 2.22 -1.31 21.76
N PRO A 87 2.42 -0.79 23.00
CA PRO A 87 1.44 -0.89 24.07
C PRO A 87 0.24 0.04 23.87
N ARG A 88 -0.85 -0.25 24.58
CA ARG A 88 -2.20 0.36 24.47
C ARG A 88 -2.20 1.89 24.24
N ALA A 89 -1.39 2.64 24.99
CA ALA A 89 -1.37 4.10 24.96
C ALA A 89 -0.93 4.71 23.61
N ALA A 90 -0.22 3.96 22.77
CA ALA A 90 0.30 4.44 21.49
C ALA A 90 -0.34 3.78 20.27
N LEU A 91 -1.45 3.03 20.45
CA LEU A 91 -2.24 2.43 19.36
C LEU A 91 -2.77 3.43 18.30
N PRO A 92 -3.05 4.71 18.60
CA PRO A 92 -3.45 5.67 17.55
C PRO A 92 -2.36 5.92 16.49
N LEU A 93 -1.08 5.72 16.83
CA LEU A 93 0.05 5.94 15.93
C LEU A 93 0.07 4.95 14.75
N PRO A 94 0.02 3.61 14.94
CA PRO A 94 -0.06 2.68 13.82
C PRO A 94 -1.32 2.89 12.96
N TYR A 95 -2.44 3.31 13.56
CA TYR A 95 -3.63 3.69 12.80
C TYR A 95 -3.37 4.88 11.87
N LEU A 96 -2.69 5.92 12.36
CA LEU A 96 -2.33 7.08 11.54
C LEU A 96 -1.39 6.69 10.40
N LEU A 97 -0.39 5.84 10.64
CA LEU A 97 0.50 5.34 9.59
C LEU A 97 -0.24 4.51 8.54
N ALA A 98 -1.18 3.66 8.96
CA ALA A 98 -2.06 2.96 8.03
C ALA A 98 -2.87 3.98 7.22
N ALA A 99 -3.54 4.94 7.85
CA ALA A 99 -4.30 5.97 7.12
C ALA A 99 -3.46 6.76 6.09
N LEU A 100 -2.23 7.12 6.45
CA LEU A 100 -1.25 7.76 5.56
C LEU A 100 -0.91 6.85 4.36
N GLY A 101 -0.57 5.59 4.61
CA GLY A 101 -0.32 4.59 3.57
C GLY A 101 -1.51 4.42 2.63
N ASN A 102 -2.74 4.54 3.14
CA ASN A 102 -3.97 4.44 2.36
C ASN A 102 -4.12 5.60 1.38
N GLY A 103 -3.97 6.83 1.89
CA GLY A 103 -3.99 8.02 1.05
C GLY A 103 -2.94 7.96 -0.05
N PHE A 104 -1.71 7.60 0.34
CA PHE A 104 -0.56 7.53 -0.55
C PHE A 104 -0.72 6.44 -1.62
N SER A 105 -1.19 5.24 -1.23
CA SER A 105 -1.45 4.14 -2.16
C SER A 105 -2.56 4.46 -3.14
N ALA A 106 -3.65 5.09 -2.69
CA ALA A 106 -4.77 5.45 -3.56
C ALA A 106 -4.33 6.43 -4.66
N ALA A 107 -3.54 7.44 -4.29
CA ALA A 107 -2.96 8.38 -5.25
C ALA A 107 -1.96 7.69 -6.19
N SER A 108 -1.08 6.84 -5.65
CA SER A 108 -0.09 6.08 -6.42
C SER A 108 -0.75 5.17 -7.46
N LEU A 109 -1.85 4.50 -7.13
CA LEU A 109 -2.55 3.59 -8.06
C LEU A 109 -3.03 4.31 -9.34
N VAL A 110 -3.57 5.51 -9.20
CA VAL A 110 -4.05 6.32 -10.33
C VAL A 110 -2.88 6.77 -11.21
N LEU A 111 -1.77 7.17 -10.59
CA LEU A 111 -0.59 7.67 -11.30
C LEU A 111 0.20 6.55 -11.99
N VAL A 112 0.40 5.42 -11.30
CA VAL A 112 1.08 4.24 -11.85
C VAL A 112 0.27 3.67 -13.01
N SER A 113 -1.05 3.55 -12.90
CA SER A 113 -1.86 3.02 -14.02
C SER A 113 -1.74 3.87 -15.29
N ARG A 114 -1.72 5.21 -15.16
CA ARG A 114 -1.54 6.13 -16.31
C ARG A 114 -0.13 6.13 -16.89
N THR A 115 0.89 5.88 -16.07
CA THR A 115 2.30 5.93 -16.52
C THR A 115 2.80 4.59 -17.05
N VAL A 116 2.24 3.47 -16.58
CA VAL A 116 2.63 2.13 -17.03
C VAL A 116 1.87 1.71 -18.28
N PHE A 117 0.58 2.03 -18.37
CA PHE A 117 -0.26 1.64 -19.51
C PHE A 117 -0.45 2.80 -20.47
N ALA A 118 0.30 2.80 -21.58
CA ALA A 118 0.17 3.80 -22.64
C ALA A 118 -1.16 3.68 -23.42
N LYS A 119 -1.77 2.48 -23.43
CA LYS A 119 -3.03 2.20 -24.12
C LYS A 119 -4.10 1.80 -23.11
N ASP A 120 -5.30 2.34 -23.26
CA ASP A 120 -6.48 2.06 -22.43
C ASP A 120 -6.24 2.02 -20.90
N PRO A 121 -5.66 3.08 -20.30
CA PRO A 121 -5.33 3.09 -18.86
C PRO A 121 -6.55 2.86 -17.95
N ALA A 122 -7.75 3.25 -18.41
CA ALA A 122 -8.99 3.06 -17.67
C ALA A 122 -9.38 1.57 -17.49
N LYS A 123 -9.13 0.72 -18.51
CA LYS A 123 -9.43 -0.72 -18.41
C LYS A 123 -8.50 -1.39 -17.40
N HIS A 124 -7.21 -1.07 -17.47
CA HIS A 124 -6.21 -1.58 -16.53
C HIS A 124 -6.45 -1.10 -15.09
N TYR A 125 -6.87 0.15 -14.91
CA TYR A 125 -7.26 0.67 -13.61
C TYR A 125 -8.43 -0.12 -12.99
N ASN A 126 -9.48 -0.41 -13.78
CA ASN A 126 -10.60 -1.22 -13.30
C ASN A 126 -10.19 -2.65 -12.97
N PHE A 127 -9.26 -3.24 -13.74
CA PHE A 127 -8.71 -4.56 -13.45
C PHE A 127 -7.94 -4.59 -12.11
N LEU A 128 -7.15 -3.56 -11.82
CA LEU A 128 -6.48 -3.42 -10.52
C LEU A 128 -7.49 -3.28 -9.38
N PHE A 129 -8.63 -2.61 -9.63
CA PHE A 129 -9.70 -2.50 -8.65
C PHE A 129 -10.36 -3.84 -8.35
N LEU A 130 -10.51 -4.73 -9.34
CA LEU A 130 -10.98 -6.10 -9.11
C LEU A 130 -10.03 -6.89 -8.20
N ALA A 131 -8.72 -6.77 -8.42
CA ALA A 131 -7.71 -7.39 -7.56
C ALA A 131 -7.76 -6.84 -6.13
N LEU A 132 -8.05 -5.54 -5.98
CA LEU A 132 -8.24 -4.91 -4.68
C LEU A 132 -9.46 -5.50 -3.95
N VAL A 133 -10.60 -5.59 -4.65
CA VAL A 133 -11.84 -6.16 -4.09
C VAL A 133 -11.64 -7.61 -3.68
N SER A 134 -11.01 -8.44 -4.52
CA SER A 134 -10.75 -9.84 -4.20
C SER A 134 -9.83 -9.98 -2.99
N SER A 135 -8.77 -9.16 -2.90
CA SER A 135 -7.88 -9.12 -1.73
C SER A 135 -8.60 -8.70 -0.46
N THR A 136 -9.50 -7.72 -0.53
CA THR A 136 -10.30 -7.28 0.62
C THR A 136 -11.27 -8.37 1.07
N ILE A 137 -11.94 -9.06 0.15
CA ILE A 137 -12.83 -10.17 0.51
C ILE A 137 -12.02 -11.28 1.19
N PHE A 138 -10.88 -11.66 0.62
CA PHE A 138 -10.04 -12.72 1.18
C PHE A 138 -9.50 -12.36 2.57
N LEU A 139 -8.89 -11.19 2.73
CA LEU A 139 -8.25 -10.82 3.99
C LEU A 139 -9.24 -10.35 5.07
N ASN A 140 -10.30 -9.64 4.68
CA ASN A 140 -11.28 -9.13 5.64
C ASN A 140 -12.30 -10.20 6.00
N ARG A 141 -13.02 -10.73 5.01
CA ARG A 141 -14.12 -11.65 5.27
C ARG A 141 -13.61 -13.04 5.67
N LEU A 142 -12.71 -13.63 4.89
CA LEU A 142 -12.31 -15.03 5.10
C LEU A 142 -11.22 -15.20 6.15
N LEU A 143 -10.26 -14.27 6.24
CA LEU A 143 -9.18 -14.36 7.22
C LEU A 143 -9.58 -13.69 8.54
N TYR A 144 -9.80 -12.38 8.56
CA TYR A 144 -10.02 -11.64 9.80
C TYR A 144 -11.36 -11.99 10.48
N CYS A 145 -12.49 -11.83 9.78
CA CYS A 145 -13.81 -12.03 10.38
C CYS A 145 -14.05 -13.48 10.83
N GLU A 146 -13.72 -14.48 10.01
CA GLU A 146 -13.89 -15.89 10.40
C GLU A 146 -12.98 -16.25 11.58
N TRP A 147 -11.71 -15.81 11.58
CA TRP A 147 -10.81 -16.07 12.69
C TRP A 147 -11.30 -15.42 13.99
N TYR A 148 -11.67 -14.14 13.91
CA TYR A 148 -12.19 -13.41 15.06
C TYR A 148 -13.47 -14.06 15.62
N THR A 149 -14.39 -14.45 14.73
CA THR A 149 -15.64 -15.11 15.14
C THR A 149 -15.39 -16.50 15.73
N HIS A 150 -14.42 -17.24 15.19
CA HIS A 150 -14.02 -18.54 15.71
C HIS A 150 -13.49 -18.43 17.14
N GLU A 151 -12.59 -17.50 17.39
CA GLU A 151 -11.99 -17.31 18.72
C GLU A 151 -12.99 -16.71 19.73
N ALA A 152 -13.88 -15.83 19.28
CA ALA A 152 -15.01 -15.33 20.09
C ALA A 152 -15.96 -16.46 20.51
N ARG A 153 -16.37 -17.33 19.57
CA ARG A 153 -17.21 -18.52 19.87
C ARG A 153 -16.51 -19.48 20.83
N ARG A 154 -15.20 -19.70 20.66
CA ARG A 154 -14.42 -20.58 21.52
C ARG A 154 -14.42 -20.11 22.98
N ARG A 155 -14.48 -18.79 23.20
CA ARG A 155 -14.51 -18.15 24.52
C ARG A 155 -15.94 -17.90 25.04
N GLY A 156 -16.97 -18.12 24.22
CA GLY A 156 -18.37 -17.89 24.58
C GLY A 156 -18.73 -16.40 24.74
N VAL A 157 -17.98 -15.50 24.09
CA VAL A 157 -18.20 -14.05 24.14
C VAL A 157 -18.62 -13.52 22.77
N ASP A 158 -19.45 -12.49 22.73
CA ASP A 158 -19.87 -11.85 21.47
C ASP A 158 -18.76 -10.96 20.86
N VAL A 159 -17.89 -10.40 21.70
CA VAL A 159 -16.77 -9.55 21.29
C VAL A 159 -15.50 -10.04 22.00
N CYS A 160 -14.47 -10.35 21.23
CA CYS A 160 -13.18 -10.76 21.79
C CYS A 160 -12.29 -9.54 22.03
N LEU A 161 -11.94 -9.31 23.29
CA LEU A 161 -11.06 -8.20 23.73
C LEU A 161 -9.59 -8.61 23.87
N ASP A 162 -9.25 -9.87 23.61
CA ASP A 162 -7.89 -10.35 23.72
C ASP A 162 -7.03 -10.09 22.46
N CYS A 163 -5.77 -9.73 22.68
CA CYS A 163 -4.78 -9.58 21.60
C CYS A 163 -4.68 -10.85 20.72
N ALA A 164 -4.89 -12.03 21.30
CA ALA A 164 -4.85 -13.31 20.60
C ALA A 164 -5.87 -13.40 19.44
N CYS A 165 -6.98 -12.68 19.52
CA CYS A 165 -8.02 -12.66 18.49
C CYS A 165 -7.62 -11.90 17.23
N VAL A 166 -6.63 -11.01 17.31
CA VAL A 166 -6.19 -10.16 16.18
C VAL A 166 -4.73 -10.42 15.77
N GLN A 167 -3.92 -10.98 16.66
CA GLN A 167 -2.49 -11.19 16.43
C GLN A 167 -2.18 -12.13 15.26
N LEU A 168 -2.89 -13.27 15.14
CA LEU A 168 -2.65 -14.21 14.03
C LEU A 168 -3.02 -13.58 12.66
N PRO A 169 -4.22 -12.99 12.46
CA PRO A 169 -4.52 -12.27 11.22
C PRO A 169 -3.49 -11.18 10.89
N LEU A 170 -3.04 -10.40 11.88
CA LEU A 170 -2.03 -9.36 11.70
C LEU A 170 -0.68 -9.93 11.23
N LEU A 171 -0.22 -11.05 11.80
CA LEU A 171 1.02 -11.72 11.38
C LEU A 171 0.91 -12.29 9.95
N VAL A 172 -0.21 -12.91 9.61
CA VAL A 172 -0.46 -13.42 8.25
C VAL A 172 -0.47 -12.28 7.24
N MET A 173 -1.15 -11.17 7.57
CA MET A 173 -1.14 -9.97 6.73
C MET A 173 0.25 -9.34 6.62
N LEU A 174 1.05 -9.34 7.68
CA LEU A 174 2.44 -8.87 7.63
C LEU A 174 3.26 -9.72 6.65
N GLY A 175 3.15 -11.06 6.74
CA GLY A 175 3.80 -11.98 5.79
C GLY A 175 3.44 -11.66 4.33
N PHE A 176 2.14 -11.50 4.05
CA PHE A 176 1.71 -11.14 2.70
C PHE A 176 2.25 -9.78 2.23
N ASN A 177 2.29 -8.76 3.09
CA ASN A 177 2.84 -7.45 2.71
C ASN A 177 4.35 -7.49 2.49
N VAL A 178 5.11 -8.28 3.27
CA VAL A 178 6.55 -8.47 3.03
C VAL A 178 6.79 -9.19 1.71
N THR A 179 6.03 -10.25 1.41
CA THR A 179 6.14 -10.94 0.10
C THR A 179 5.76 -10.03 -1.07
N ALA A 180 4.75 -9.17 -0.89
CA ALA A 180 4.34 -8.18 -1.88
C ALA A 180 5.44 -7.14 -2.11
N PHE A 181 6.08 -6.66 -1.04
CA PHE A 181 7.21 -5.73 -1.12
C PHE A 181 8.38 -6.33 -1.90
N ILE A 182 8.75 -7.59 -1.62
CA ILE A 182 9.81 -8.30 -2.36
C ILE A 182 9.42 -8.51 -3.83
N SER A 183 8.17 -8.87 -4.10
CA SER A 183 7.69 -9.06 -5.47
C SER A 183 7.71 -7.74 -6.26
N ASN A 184 7.31 -6.64 -5.63
CA ASN A 184 7.41 -5.31 -6.19
C ASN A 184 8.88 -4.97 -6.50
N ALA A 185 9.79 -5.21 -5.55
CA ALA A 185 11.23 -5.02 -5.69
C ALA A 185 11.80 -5.76 -6.91
N TYR A 186 11.41 -7.02 -7.07
CA TYR A 186 11.79 -7.85 -8.20
C TYR A 186 11.31 -7.26 -9.53
N VAL A 187 10.02 -6.93 -9.64
CA VAL A 187 9.44 -6.37 -10.88
C VAL A 187 10.06 -5.03 -11.25
N HIS A 188 10.34 -4.17 -10.26
CA HIS A 188 11.02 -2.91 -10.51
C HIS A 188 12.45 -3.10 -10.97
N TRP A 189 13.19 -4.02 -10.37
CA TRP A 189 14.54 -4.36 -10.81
C TRP A 189 14.55 -4.82 -12.26
N GLU A 190 13.65 -5.75 -12.62
CA GLU A 190 13.51 -6.25 -13.98
C GLU A 190 13.16 -5.13 -14.96
N ARG A 191 12.25 -4.23 -14.57
CA ARG A 191 11.88 -3.07 -15.38
C ARG A 191 13.03 -2.08 -15.56
N VAL A 192 13.82 -1.81 -14.52
CA VAL A 192 15.00 -0.95 -14.61
C VAL A 192 16.03 -1.57 -15.55
N LYS A 193 16.26 -2.88 -15.44
CA LYS A 193 17.15 -3.63 -16.35
C LYS A 193 16.68 -3.51 -17.80
N PHE A 194 15.39 -3.76 -18.06
CA PHE A 194 14.81 -3.65 -19.39
C PHE A 194 14.92 -2.23 -19.96
N ASN A 195 14.58 -1.22 -19.16
CA ASN A 195 14.70 0.19 -19.57
C ASN A 195 16.14 0.56 -19.94
N ARG A 196 17.14 0.10 -19.17
CA ARG A 196 18.55 0.33 -19.51
C ARG A 196 18.92 -0.28 -20.85
N GLN A 197 18.52 -1.53 -21.09
CA GLN A 197 18.77 -2.22 -22.36
C GLN A 197 18.16 -1.47 -23.55
N VAL A 198 16.89 -1.05 -23.44
CA VAL A 198 16.22 -0.30 -24.51
C VAL A 198 16.84 1.08 -24.75
N LEU A 199 17.30 1.76 -23.69
CA LEU A 199 17.99 3.05 -23.82
C LEU A 199 19.35 2.90 -24.53
N ASP A 200 20.08 1.83 -24.23
CA ASP A 200 21.34 1.54 -24.90
C ASP A 200 21.15 1.15 -26.37
N GLU A 201 20.11 0.38 -26.69
CA GLU A 201 19.72 0.10 -28.08
C GLU A 201 19.33 1.37 -28.84
N ARG A 202 18.55 2.27 -28.23
CA ARG A 202 18.21 3.56 -28.85
C ARG A 202 19.44 4.43 -29.09
N ARG A 203 20.38 4.47 -28.15
CA ARG A 203 21.65 5.21 -28.35
C ARG A 203 22.42 4.69 -29.55
N ARG A 204 22.56 3.37 -29.68
CA ARG A 204 23.22 2.74 -30.84
C ARG A 204 22.53 3.09 -32.15
N LEU A 205 21.21 3.02 -32.21
CA LEU A 205 20.45 3.40 -33.41
C LEU A 205 20.59 4.88 -33.76
N PHE A 206 20.68 5.77 -32.76
CA PHE A 206 20.95 7.19 -32.99
C PHE A 206 22.37 7.42 -33.52
N GLU A 207 23.38 6.73 -32.97
CA GLU A 207 24.77 6.79 -33.42
C GLU A 207 24.90 6.26 -34.87
N GLU A 208 24.28 5.12 -35.19
CA GLU A 208 24.24 4.55 -36.55
C GLU A 208 23.52 5.46 -37.56
N GLN A 209 22.44 6.13 -37.16
CA GLN A 209 21.76 7.13 -38.02
C GLN A 209 22.61 8.38 -38.25
N GLN A 210 23.44 8.77 -37.28
CA GLN A 210 24.28 9.95 -37.38
C GLN A 210 25.51 9.67 -38.26
N GLU A 211 26.16 8.51 -38.08
CA GLU A 211 27.25 8.05 -38.94
C GLU A 211 26.77 7.74 -40.37
N GLY A 212 25.56 7.17 -40.53
CA GLY A 212 24.96 6.91 -41.83
C GLY A 212 24.46 8.18 -42.54
N GLY A 213 24.10 9.23 -41.79
CA GLY A 213 23.67 10.53 -42.33
C GLY A 213 24.84 11.37 -42.85
N ASP A 214 25.99 11.32 -42.19
CA ASP A 214 27.22 11.99 -42.62
C ASP A 214 27.86 11.33 -43.86
N LEU A 215 27.46 10.10 -44.23
CA LEU A 215 27.96 9.40 -45.41
C LEU A 215 27.29 9.86 -46.73
N TRP A 216 26.23 10.68 -46.67
CA TRP A 216 25.47 11.18 -47.82
C TRP A 216 25.47 12.71 -47.96
N ALA A 217 26.32 13.41 -47.19
CA ALA A 217 26.55 14.86 -47.28
C ALA A 217 27.90 15.16 -47.98
#